data_AF-A0A3A8KFI9-F1
#
_entry.id   AF-A0A3A8KFI9-F1
#
_cell.length_a   1.000
_cell.length_b   1.000
_cell.length_c   1.000
_cell.angle_alpha   90.00
_cell.angle_beta   90.00
_cell.angle_gamma   90.00
#
_symmetry.space_group_name_H-M   'P 1'
#
loop_
_entity.id
_entity.type
_entity.pdbx_description
1 polymer ?
#
loop_
_entity_poly.entity_id
_entity_poly.type
_entity_poly.pdbx_seq_one_letter_code
_entity_poly.pdbx_strand_id
1 'polypeptide(L)'
;MPRLPLLTLLGALATGCGASHSHVALEDRALTDAPPPTTPPPAERRSVAAEEPPPSPHDARAFLARFPTPATCEGAARRLQATSRDDAWLALKVCAEAPGFTQLGAVLGSAWAEDLRVRPDAANLIARVVAQRGGSVDGELRLLHARKVPIFSLASAVAQPDTYRGRYVLLRAQVADQRSEGERPTLWLVEQGLQSVGSRREVGIAYNTDTVTQSSGDLGGRTALTGEGRVGGTIFTRESTTQSASERTYDNLSEETGREALGRLAAPDPFLETRRDYVILARFDGLRVTSGMTTDDEDEGPKIPVLTIVSYHLPQALAVY
;
A
#
# COMPACT_ATOMS: atom_id res chain seq x y z
N MET A 1 -30.76 22.40 37.11
CA MET A 1 -31.24 23.73 36.68
C MET A 1 -31.66 23.63 35.22
N PRO A 2 -32.95 23.86 34.89
CA PRO A 2 -33.47 23.82 33.52
C PRO A 2 -33.65 25.22 32.92
N ARG A 3 -33.96 25.26 31.61
CA ARG A 3 -34.29 26.39 30.68
C ARG A 3 -33.13 26.79 29.75
N LEU A 4 -33.27 27.03 28.46
CA LEU A 4 -34.26 26.85 27.37
C LEU A 4 -33.48 27.17 26.06
N PRO A 5 -33.95 26.74 24.87
CA PRO A 5 -33.27 26.90 23.59
C PRO A 5 -33.67 28.21 22.88
N LEU A 6 -32.87 28.69 21.92
CA LEU A 6 -33.33 29.65 20.92
C LEU A 6 -32.77 29.32 19.54
N LEU A 7 -33.68 28.94 18.64
CA LEU A 7 -33.53 28.97 17.19
C LEU A 7 -33.40 30.42 16.72
N THR A 8 -32.52 30.67 15.75
CA THR A 8 -32.66 31.79 14.82
C THR A 8 -32.38 31.31 13.39
N LEU A 9 -33.46 31.22 12.63
CA LEU A 9 -33.53 31.23 11.17
C LEU A 9 -33.45 32.69 10.68
N LEU A 10 -32.70 32.97 9.62
CA LEU A 10 -32.79 34.12 8.69
C LEU A 10 -31.52 34.06 7.81
N GLY A 11 -31.50 34.21 6.50
CA GLY A 11 -32.47 34.58 5.48
C GLY A 11 -31.64 34.87 4.23
N ALA A 12 -32.00 34.29 3.09
CA ALA A 12 -31.33 34.50 1.81
C ALA A 12 -31.73 35.85 1.19
N LEU A 13 -30.76 36.60 0.66
CA LEU A 13 -30.99 37.67 -0.31
C LEU A 13 -29.87 37.65 -1.35
N ALA A 14 -30.25 37.29 -2.58
CA ALA A 14 -29.51 37.51 -3.81
C ALA A 14 -30.09 38.74 -4.51
N THR A 15 -29.20 39.60 -5.04
CA THR A 15 -29.33 40.68 -6.04
C THR A 15 -28.19 41.66 -5.72
N GLY A 16 -27.33 42.15 -6.61
CA GLY A 16 -27.41 42.38 -8.05
C GLY A 16 -27.00 43.84 -8.25
N CYS A 17 -25.79 44.11 -8.73
CA CYS A 17 -25.40 45.45 -9.21
C CYS A 17 -24.65 45.29 -10.53
N GLY A 18 -25.38 45.48 -11.63
CA GLY A 18 -24.83 45.83 -12.93
C GLY A 18 -24.47 47.32 -12.93
N ALA A 19 -23.29 47.65 -13.47
CA ALA A 19 -22.90 49.03 -13.72
C ALA A 19 -23.26 49.39 -15.16
N SER A 20 -24.16 50.36 -15.31
CA SER A 20 -24.53 50.98 -16.58
C SER A 20 -23.67 52.22 -16.86
N HIS A 21 -23.13 52.24 -18.08
CA HIS A 21 -22.95 53.35 -19.02
C HIS A 21 -22.71 54.78 -18.52
N SER A 22 -21.54 55.32 -18.88
CA SER A 22 -21.35 56.75 -19.15
C SER A 22 -21.07 56.95 -20.64
N HIS A 23 -21.97 57.63 -21.33
CA HIS A 23 -21.79 58.11 -22.70
C HIS A 23 -21.01 59.43 -22.70
N VAL A 24 -20.04 59.57 -23.60
CA VAL A 24 -19.64 60.86 -24.19
C VAL A 24 -19.49 60.63 -25.69
N ALA A 25 -20.35 61.28 -26.46
CA ALA A 25 -20.22 61.53 -27.89
C ALA A 25 -19.40 62.83 -28.06
N LEU A 26 -18.75 63.20 -29.17
CA LEU A 26 -18.84 62.82 -30.56
C LEU A 26 -17.59 63.42 -31.25
N GLU A 27 -17.01 62.68 -32.22
CA GLU A 27 -16.33 63.16 -33.44
C GLU A 27 -15.15 64.17 -33.37
N ASP A 28 -13.98 63.73 -33.84
CA ASP A 28 -13.34 64.42 -34.96
C ASP A 28 -12.64 63.44 -35.91
N ARG A 29 -12.62 63.83 -37.17
CA ARG A 29 -12.43 63.07 -38.41
C ARG A 29 -10.94 63.06 -38.78
N ALA A 30 -10.36 61.92 -39.16
CA ALA A 30 -9.41 61.78 -40.29
C ALA A 30 -8.56 60.48 -40.24
N LEU A 31 -8.18 60.03 -41.44
CA LEU A 31 -7.30 58.92 -41.80
C LEU A 31 -7.94 57.52 -41.88
N THR A 32 -8.72 57.37 -42.94
CA THR A 32 -8.67 56.21 -43.83
C THR A 32 -7.22 55.89 -44.24
N ASP A 33 -6.63 54.84 -43.68
CA ASP A 33 -5.89 53.81 -44.43
C ASP A 33 -5.50 52.68 -43.45
N ALA A 34 -6.27 51.59 -43.41
CA ALA A 34 -5.90 50.38 -42.68
C ALA A 34 -6.17 49.17 -43.60
N PRO A 35 -5.15 48.35 -43.92
CA PRO A 35 -5.36 47.16 -44.74
C PRO A 35 -6.24 46.15 -43.98
N PRO A 36 -7.01 45.31 -44.69
CA PRO A 36 -7.90 44.34 -44.05
C PRO A 36 -7.11 43.35 -43.19
N PRO A 37 -7.69 42.85 -42.07
CA PRO A 37 -7.01 41.91 -41.20
C PRO A 37 -6.69 40.62 -41.96
N THR A 38 -5.40 40.33 -42.13
CA THR A 38 -4.91 39.07 -42.68
C THR A 38 -5.31 37.94 -41.73
N THR A 39 -6.17 37.05 -42.21
CA THR A 39 -6.50 35.80 -41.52
C THR A 39 -5.19 35.04 -41.23
N PRO A 40 -4.91 34.66 -39.97
CA PRO A 40 -3.75 33.80 -39.71
C PRO A 40 -3.96 32.49 -40.49
N PRO A 41 -2.89 31.91 -41.08
CA PRO A 41 -3.01 30.62 -41.73
C PRO A 41 -3.58 29.60 -40.73
N PRO A 42 -4.42 28.66 -41.17
CA PRO A 42 -4.91 27.61 -40.29
C PRO A 42 -3.69 26.93 -39.68
N ALA A 43 -3.64 26.89 -38.35
CA ALA A 43 -2.62 26.17 -37.62
C ALA A 43 -2.49 24.79 -38.28
N GLU A 44 -1.27 24.45 -38.70
CA GLU A 44 -0.95 23.11 -39.18
C GLU A 44 -1.56 22.14 -38.16
N ARG A 45 -2.52 21.34 -38.61
CA ARG A 45 -2.98 20.20 -37.84
C ARG A 45 -1.70 19.43 -37.55
N ARG A 46 -1.23 19.48 -36.30
CA ARG A 46 -0.25 18.52 -35.80
C ARG A 46 -0.77 17.18 -36.28
N SER A 47 -0.09 16.59 -37.24
CA SER A 47 -0.29 15.21 -37.60
C SER A 47 -0.16 14.48 -36.28
N VAL A 48 -1.29 13.98 -35.78
CA VAL A 48 -1.26 12.93 -34.76
C VAL A 48 -0.47 11.85 -35.48
N ALA A 49 0.82 11.75 -35.16
CA ALA A 49 1.67 10.67 -35.65
C ALA A 49 0.83 9.41 -35.45
N ALA A 50 0.50 8.73 -36.55
CA ALA A 50 -0.36 7.56 -36.52
C ALA A 50 0.20 6.65 -35.43
N GLU A 51 -0.53 6.56 -34.31
CA GLU A 51 -0.07 5.79 -33.17
C GLU A 51 0.05 4.37 -33.68
N GLU A 52 1.29 3.86 -33.75
CA GLU A 52 1.53 2.49 -34.19
C GLU A 52 0.56 1.58 -33.43
N PRO A 53 -0.12 0.66 -34.13
CA PRO A 53 -1.10 -0.20 -33.49
C PRO A 53 -0.48 -0.82 -32.24
N PRO A 54 -1.23 -0.90 -31.12
CA PRO A 54 -0.69 -1.43 -29.88
C PRO A 54 -0.13 -2.83 -30.16
N PRO A 55 1.06 -3.17 -29.62
CA PRO A 55 1.66 -4.46 -29.86
C PRO A 55 0.72 -5.52 -29.27
N SER A 56 0.65 -6.66 -29.95
CA SER A 56 -0.19 -7.76 -29.50
C SER A 56 0.27 -8.22 -28.10
N PRO A 57 -0.65 -8.36 -27.13
CA PRO A 57 -0.30 -8.85 -25.79
C PRO A 57 0.13 -10.32 -25.78
N HIS A 58 -0.04 -11.02 -26.91
CA HIS A 58 0.46 -12.39 -27.08
C HIS A 58 2.00 -12.45 -27.16
N ASP A 59 2.67 -11.35 -27.52
CA ASP A 59 4.12 -11.21 -27.35
C ASP A 59 4.40 -10.39 -26.08
N ALA A 60 4.44 -11.08 -24.94
CA ALA A 60 4.66 -10.48 -23.64
C ALA A 60 5.96 -9.65 -23.59
N ARG A 61 7.03 -10.11 -24.26
CA ARG A 61 8.32 -9.41 -24.26
C ARG A 61 8.24 -8.11 -25.05
N ALA A 62 7.65 -8.14 -26.25
CA ALA A 62 7.47 -6.93 -27.04
C ALA A 62 6.52 -5.94 -26.35
N PHE A 63 5.46 -6.44 -25.70
CA PHE A 63 4.52 -5.61 -24.96
C PHE A 63 5.20 -4.87 -23.79
N LEU A 64 5.96 -5.59 -22.96
CA LEU A 64 6.70 -5.01 -21.84
C LEU A 64 7.86 -4.10 -22.29
N ALA A 65 8.50 -4.40 -23.42
CA ALA A 65 9.53 -3.53 -23.98
C ALA A 65 8.97 -2.17 -24.40
N ARG A 66 7.74 -2.14 -24.95
CA ARG A 66 7.06 -0.89 -25.32
C ARG A 66 6.51 -0.14 -24.10
N PHE A 67 6.07 -0.87 -23.07
CA PHE A 67 5.49 -0.30 -21.86
C PHE A 67 6.27 -0.76 -20.59
N PRO A 68 7.47 -0.22 -20.36
CA PRO A 68 8.40 -0.75 -19.35
C PRO A 68 8.01 -0.44 -17.90
N THR A 69 7.14 0.55 -17.66
CA THR A 69 6.72 0.90 -16.30
C THR A 69 5.38 0.25 -15.98
N PRO A 70 5.13 -0.19 -14.73
CA PRO A 70 3.84 -0.78 -14.35
C PRO A 70 2.62 0.09 -14.70
N ALA A 71 2.75 1.42 -14.54
CA ALA A 71 1.66 2.36 -14.82
C ALA A 71 1.37 2.49 -16.32
N THR A 72 2.42 2.57 -17.14
CA THR A 72 2.24 2.65 -18.59
C THR A 72 1.75 1.32 -19.15
N CYS A 73 2.17 0.19 -18.58
CA CYS A 73 1.72 -1.15 -18.96
C CYS A 73 0.23 -1.33 -18.66
N GLU A 74 -0.23 -1.07 -17.43
CA GLU A 74 -1.66 -1.18 -17.09
C GLU A 74 -2.50 -0.19 -17.90
N GLY A 75 -2.02 1.05 -18.08
CA GLY A 75 -2.71 2.03 -18.91
C GLY A 75 -2.85 1.57 -20.36
N ALA A 76 -1.86 0.87 -20.91
CA ALA A 76 -1.93 0.27 -22.25
C ALA A 76 -2.89 -0.91 -22.31
N ALA A 77 -2.84 -1.82 -21.32
CA ALA A 77 -3.79 -2.92 -21.19
C ALA A 77 -5.24 -2.40 -21.14
N ARG A 78 -5.47 -1.29 -20.41
CA ARG A 78 -6.78 -0.67 -20.31
C ARG A 78 -7.28 -0.09 -21.63
N ARG A 79 -6.39 0.50 -22.45
CA ARG A 79 -6.76 1.01 -23.78
C ARG A 79 -7.25 -0.10 -24.71
N LEU A 80 -6.73 -1.33 -24.57
CA LEU A 80 -7.17 -2.47 -25.36
C LEU A 80 -8.63 -2.87 -25.10
N GLN A 81 -9.22 -2.49 -23.96
CA GLN A 81 -10.62 -2.82 -23.65
C GLN A 81 -11.61 -2.28 -24.69
N ALA A 82 -11.26 -1.16 -25.35
CA ALA A 82 -12.08 -0.57 -26.41
C ALA A 82 -12.15 -1.46 -27.67
N THR A 83 -11.16 -2.31 -27.88
CA THR A 83 -11.06 -3.20 -29.04
C THR A 83 -11.41 -4.64 -28.68
N SER A 84 -10.85 -5.16 -27.58
CA SER A 84 -11.00 -6.54 -27.14
C SER A 84 -10.78 -6.66 -25.63
N ARG A 85 -11.79 -7.16 -24.91
CA ARG A 85 -11.67 -7.41 -23.46
C ARG A 85 -10.73 -8.56 -23.13
N ASP A 86 -10.65 -9.57 -23.99
CA ASP A 86 -9.74 -10.71 -23.79
C ASP A 86 -8.28 -10.28 -23.94
N ASP A 87 -7.97 -9.46 -24.95
CA ASP A 87 -6.62 -8.94 -25.16
C ASP A 87 -6.23 -7.96 -24.05
N ALA A 88 -7.17 -7.13 -23.60
CA ALA A 88 -6.96 -6.26 -22.45
C ALA A 88 -6.64 -7.05 -21.17
N TRP A 89 -7.39 -8.12 -20.92
CA TRP A 89 -7.16 -8.99 -19.76
C TRP A 89 -5.82 -9.73 -19.86
N LEU A 90 -5.46 -10.23 -21.05
CA LEU A 90 -4.16 -10.84 -21.29
C LEU A 90 -3.01 -9.85 -21.07
N ALA A 91 -3.14 -8.63 -21.60
CA ALA A 91 -2.18 -7.56 -21.39
C ALA A 91 -2.00 -7.23 -19.90
N LEU A 92 -3.10 -7.16 -19.13
CA LEU A 92 -3.03 -6.93 -17.69
C LEU A 92 -2.27 -8.05 -16.97
N LYS A 93 -2.48 -9.31 -17.36
CA LYS A 93 -1.73 -10.44 -16.80
C LYS A 93 -0.24 -10.33 -17.09
N VAL A 94 0.13 -10.00 -18.32
CA VAL A 94 1.53 -9.73 -18.70
C VAL A 94 2.12 -8.63 -17.83
N CYS A 95 1.38 -7.53 -17.61
CA CYS A 95 1.83 -6.46 -16.72
C CYS A 95 2.00 -6.92 -15.27
N ALA A 96 1.09 -7.74 -14.75
CA ALA A 96 1.13 -8.24 -13.37
C ALA A 96 2.25 -9.29 -13.14
N GLU A 97 2.72 -9.95 -14.20
CA GLU A 97 3.88 -10.84 -14.17
C GLU A 97 5.21 -10.08 -14.13
N ALA A 98 5.23 -8.84 -14.62
CA ALA A 98 6.43 -8.01 -14.57
C ALA A 98 6.79 -7.64 -13.11
N PRO A 99 8.09 -7.69 -12.74
CA PRO A 99 8.54 -7.30 -11.41
C PRO A 99 8.13 -5.88 -11.04
N GLY A 100 7.67 -5.67 -9.80
CA GLY A 100 7.33 -4.35 -9.28
C GLY A 100 5.94 -3.84 -9.68
N PHE A 101 5.10 -4.68 -10.29
CA PHE A 101 3.70 -4.35 -10.51
C PHE A 101 2.90 -4.36 -9.20
N THR A 102 2.78 -3.20 -8.57
CA THR A 102 2.17 -3.02 -7.24
C THR A 102 0.82 -2.29 -7.25
N GLN A 103 0.24 -2.07 -8.43
CA GLN A 103 -0.93 -1.19 -8.61
C GLN A 103 -2.26 -1.88 -8.34
N LEU A 104 -2.43 -2.45 -7.13
CA LEU A 104 -3.68 -3.14 -6.77
C LEU A 104 -4.90 -2.21 -6.89
N GLY A 105 -4.78 -0.93 -6.55
CA GLY A 105 -5.87 0.03 -6.71
C GLY A 105 -6.33 0.23 -8.16
N ALA A 106 -5.42 0.13 -9.14
CA ALA A 106 -5.76 0.20 -10.56
C ALA A 106 -6.49 -1.08 -11.00
N VAL A 107 -5.98 -2.25 -10.57
CA VAL A 107 -6.61 -3.56 -10.82
C VAL A 107 -8.01 -3.62 -10.23
N LEU A 108 -8.21 -3.14 -9.01
CA LEU A 108 -9.53 -3.12 -8.34
C LEU A 108 -10.42 -1.95 -8.79
N GLY A 109 -9.99 -1.18 -9.79
CA GLY A 109 -10.72 -0.07 -10.37
C GLY A 109 -11.92 -0.52 -11.20
N SER A 110 -12.79 0.43 -11.57
CA SER A 110 -13.99 0.16 -12.37
C SER A 110 -13.70 -0.43 -13.75
N ALA A 111 -12.51 -0.18 -14.31
CA ALA A 111 -12.10 -0.70 -15.61
C ALA A 111 -12.06 -2.24 -15.64
N TRP A 112 -11.75 -2.89 -14.53
CA TRP A 112 -11.59 -4.35 -14.47
C TRP A 112 -12.65 -5.03 -13.60
N ALA A 113 -13.58 -4.27 -13.02
CA ALA A 113 -14.53 -4.78 -12.02
C ALA A 113 -15.39 -5.94 -12.53
N GLU A 114 -15.79 -5.93 -13.80
CA GLU A 114 -16.56 -7.02 -14.39
C GLU A 114 -15.68 -8.24 -14.67
N ASP A 115 -14.50 -8.04 -15.25
CA ASP A 115 -13.54 -9.12 -15.50
C ASP A 115 -13.14 -9.81 -14.19
N LEU A 116 -12.90 -9.06 -13.12
CA LEU A 116 -12.60 -9.61 -11.80
C LEU A 116 -13.73 -10.49 -11.22
N ARG A 117 -14.98 -10.32 -11.67
CA ARG A 117 -16.12 -11.13 -11.21
C ARG A 117 -16.32 -12.39 -12.04
N VAL A 118 -16.08 -12.31 -13.35
CA VAL A 118 -16.42 -13.38 -14.29
C VAL A 118 -15.23 -14.29 -14.57
N ARG A 119 -14.00 -13.77 -14.50
CA ARG A 119 -12.80 -14.51 -14.89
C ARG A 119 -12.32 -15.42 -13.75
N PRO A 120 -12.06 -16.71 -14.02
CA PRO A 120 -11.60 -17.65 -12.98
C PRO A 120 -10.17 -17.37 -12.50
N ASP A 121 -9.34 -16.74 -13.32
CA ASP A 121 -7.94 -16.39 -13.01
C ASP A 121 -7.81 -15.04 -12.27
N ALA A 122 -8.90 -14.32 -12.03
CA ALA A 122 -8.90 -13.02 -11.35
C ALA A 122 -8.32 -13.10 -9.93
N ALA A 123 -8.70 -14.12 -9.15
CA ALA A 123 -8.20 -14.29 -7.79
C ALA A 123 -6.68 -14.53 -7.76
N ASN A 124 -6.17 -15.30 -8.73
CA ASN A 124 -4.72 -15.56 -8.87
C ASN A 124 -3.97 -14.27 -9.26
N LEU A 125 -4.51 -13.47 -10.18
CA LEU A 125 -3.95 -12.16 -10.54
C LEU A 125 -3.85 -11.26 -9.30
N ILE A 126 -4.91 -11.18 -8.50
CA ILE A 126 -4.91 -10.41 -7.25
C ILE A 126 -3.83 -10.93 -6.29
N ALA A 127 -3.76 -12.25 -6.06
CA ALA A 127 -2.78 -12.85 -5.17
C ALA A 127 -1.34 -12.54 -5.60
N ARG A 128 -1.06 -12.56 -6.91
CA ARG A 128 0.23 -12.16 -7.47
C ARG A 128 0.55 -10.69 -7.17
N VAL A 129 -0.39 -9.77 -7.41
CA VAL A 129 -0.17 -8.35 -7.13
C VAL A 129 0.02 -8.10 -5.63
N VAL A 130 -0.69 -8.82 -4.76
CA VAL A 130 -0.48 -8.77 -3.30
C VAL A 130 0.93 -9.25 -2.93
N ALA A 131 1.43 -10.32 -3.55
CA ALA A 131 2.80 -10.78 -3.36
C ALA A 131 3.83 -9.75 -3.84
N GLN A 132 3.60 -9.12 -4.99
CA GLN A 132 4.43 -8.02 -5.50
C GLN A 132 4.44 -6.82 -4.55
N ARG A 133 3.40 -6.64 -3.72
CA ARG A 133 3.30 -5.59 -2.69
C ARG A 133 3.87 -6.02 -1.33
N GLY A 134 4.56 -7.15 -1.26
CA GLY A 134 5.19 -7.68 -0.04
C GLY A 134 4.30 -8.60 0.80
N GLY A 135 3.04 -8.80 0.42
CA GLY A 135 2.17 -9.80 1.05
C GLY A 135 1.59 -9.40 2.41
N SER A 136 1.31 -8.11 2.65
CA SER A 136 0.54 -7.66 3.82
C SER A 136 -0.95 -8.00 3.66
N VAL A 137 -1.32 -9.25 3.95
CA VAL A 137 -2.67 -9.75 3.65
C VAL A 137 -3.77 -8.94 4.30
N ASP A 138 -3.66 -8.56 5.57
CA ASP A 138 -4.70 -7.80 6.27
C ASP A 138 -4.96 -6.42 5.64
N GLY A 139 -3.89 -5.70 5.29
CA GLY A 139 -3.98 -4.40 4.65
C GLY A 139 -4.62 -4.47 3.27
N GLU A 140 -4.26 -5.49 2.48
CA GLU A 140 -4.77 -5.69 1.13
C GLU A 140 -6.21 -6.23 1.13
N LEU A 141 -6.59 -7.10 2.08
CA LEU A 141 -7.96 -7.60 2.23
C LEU A 141 -8.95 -6.46 2.49
N ARG A 142 -8.56 -5.44 3.26
CA ARG A 142 -9.38 -4.24 3.47
C ARG A 142 -9.70 -3.53 2.14
N LEU A 143 -8.72 -3.43 1.23
CA LEU A 143 -8.92 -2.85 -0.10
C LEU A 143 -9.84 -3.71 -0.97
N LEU A 144 -9.66 -5.04 -0.91
CA LEU A 144 -10.49 -6.01 -1.62
C LEU A 144 -11.96 -5.95 -1.17
N HIS A 145 -12.19 -5.91 0.14
CA HIS A 145 -13.54 -5.85 0.72
C HIS A 145 -14.23 -4.53 0.45
N ALA A 146 -13.50 -3.41 0.43
CA ALA A 146 -14.04 -2.12 0.01
C ALA A 146 -14.57 -2.13 -1.43
N ARG A 147 -14.12 -3.08 -2.26
CA ARG A 147 -14.59 -3.31 -3.64
C ARG A 147 -15.43 -4.58 -3.79
N LYS A 148 -15.85 -5.20 -2.67
CA LYS A 148 -16.68 -6.41 -2.63
C LYS A 148 -16.06 -7.61 -3.36
N VAL A 149 -14.73 -7.72 -3.37
CA VAL A 149 -14.04 -8.90 -3.90
C VAL A 149 -14.12 -10.05 -2.86
N PRO A 150 -14.62 -11.25 -3.23
CA PRO A 150 -14.90 -12.33 -2.30
C PRO A 150 -13.66 -13.20 -1.98
N ILE A 151 -12.59 -12.56 -1.50
CA ILE A 151 -11.38 -13.21 -0.99
C ILE A 151 -11.26 -12.87 0.49
N PHE A 152 -10.98 -13.86 1.35
CA PHE A 152 -11.07 -13.71 2.80
C PHE A 152 -9.78 -14.09 3.52
N SER A 153 -9.65 -13.70 4.79
CA SER A 153 -8.53 -14.16 5.64
C SER A 153 -8.77 -15.57 6.15
N LEU A 154 -7.69 -16.29 6.47
CA LEU A 154 -7.78 -17.58 7.15
C LEU A 154 -8.51 -17.44 8.50
N ALA A 155 -8.22 -16.39 9.26
CA ALA A 155 -8.88 -16.11 10.54
C ALA A 155 -10.43 -16.03 10.41
N SER A 156 -10.93 -15.33 9.38
CA SER A 156 -12.38 -15.24 9.14
C SER A 156 -12.98 -16.61 8.77
N ALA A 157 -12.27 -17.37 7.94
CA ALA A 157 -12.70 -18.70 7.52
C ALA A 157 -12.76 -19.70 8.69
N VAL A 158 -11.79 -19.67 9.59
CA VAL A 158 -11.77 -20.50 10.80
C VAL A 158 -12.88 -20.11 11.77
N ALA A 159 -13.19 -18.81 11.91
CA ALA A 159 -14.24 -18.34 12.81
C ALA A 159 -15.65 -18.74 12.35
N GLN A 160 -15.90 -18.85 11.03
CA GLN A 160 -17.20 -19.21 10.47
C GLN A 160 -17.05 -20.25 9.33
N PRO A 161 -16.65 -21.49 9.65
CA PRO A 161 -16.20 -22.46 8.66
C PRO A 161 -17.28 -22.81 7.63
N ASP A 162 -18.53 -22.93 8.04
CA ASP A 162 -19.65 -23.25 7.14
C ASP A 162 -19.94 -22.13 6.14
N THR A 163 -19.75 -20.87 6.54
CA THR A 163 -19.97 -19.70 5.68
C THR A 163 -18.89 -19.55 4.61
N TYR A 164 -17.64 -19.86 4.98
CA TYR A 164 -16.48 -19.69 4.12
C TYR A 164 -16.07 -20.95 3.36
N ARG A 165 -16.75 -22.08 3.59
CA ARG A 165 -16.48 -23.33 2.87
C ARG A 165 -16.60 -23.13 1.37
N GLY A 166 -15.55 -23.51 0.66
CA GLY A 166 -15.39 -23.38 -0.77
C GLY A 166 -15.09 -21.95 -1.26
N ARG A 167 -14.89 -20.97 -0.37
CA ARG A 167 -14.48 -19.60 -0.74
C ARG A 167 -12.97 -19.49 -0.83
N TYR A 168 -12.51 -18.46 -1.54
CA TYR A 168 -11.10 -18.15 -1.61
C TYR A 168 -10.62 -17.51 -0.31
N VAL A 169 -9.51 -18.02 0.19
CA VAL A 169 -8.74 -17.44 1.27
C VAL A 169 -7.36 -17.03 0.76
N LEU A 170 -6.90 -15.88 1.22
CA LEU A 170 -5.56 -15.37 0.98
C LEU A 170 -4.85 -15.34 2.33
N LEU A 171 -3.63 -15.87 2.36
CA LEU A 171 -2.78 -15.84 3.54
C LEU A 171 -1.31 -15.72 3.11
N ARG A 172 -0.51 -15.06 3.94
CA ARG A 172 0.94 -15.19 3.87
C ARG A 172 1.31 -16.31 4.84
N ALA A 173 2.03 -17.31 4.38
CA ALA A 173 2.39 -18.45 5.20
C ALA A 173 3.77 -18.97 4.87
N GLN A 174 4.43 -19.48 5.89
CA GLN A 174 5.65 -20.25 5.75
C GLN A 174 5.30 -21.73 5.60
N VAL A 175 5.97 -22.43 4.69
CA VAL A 175 5.84 -23.89 4.56
C VAL A 175 6.74 -24.54 5.62
N ALA A 176 6.15 -25.08 6.69
CA ALA A 176 6.92 -25.72 7.75
C ALA A 176 7.39 -27.14 7.36
N ASP A 177 6.48 -27.93 6.79
CA ASP A 177 6.72 -29.32 6.39
C ASP A 177 5.94 -29.64 5.11
N GLN A 178 6.46 -30.60 4.33
CA GLN A 178 5.80 -31.13 3.14
C GLN A 178 5.75 -32.65 3.23
N ARG A 179 4.55 -33.19 3.26
CA ARG A 179 4.30 -34.63 3.30
C ARG A 179 3.69 -35.10 2.00
N SER A 180 4.32 -36.10 1.41
CA SER A 180 3.87 -36.75 0.17
C SER A 180 3.11 -38.05 0.50
N GLU A 181 2.23 -38.02 1.50
CA GLU A 181 1.51 -39.20 1.95
C GLU A 181 0.16 -39.30 1.21
N GLY A 182 0.03 -40.28 0.30
CA GLY A 182 -1.16 -40.50 -0.53
C GLY A 182 -1.10 -39.89 -1.94
N GLU A 183 -2.25 -39.69 -2.58
CA GLU A 183 -2.34 -39.18 -3.97
C GLU A 183 -2.03 -37.69 -4.13
N ARG A 184 -2.15 -36.88 -3.06
CA ARG A 184 -1.94 -35.43 -3.11
C ARG A 184 -0.95 -34.96 -2.04
N PRO A 185 0.11 -34.22 -2.41
CA PRO A 185 1.03 -33.64 -1.44
C PRO A 185 0.30 -32.68 -0.50
N THR A 186 0.61 -32.77 0.79
CA THR A 186 0.06 -31.94 1.84
C THR A 186 1.18 -31.11 2.49
N LEU A 187 0.93 -29.82 2.66
CA LEU A 187 1.83 -28.84 3.26
C LEU A 187 1.32 -28.47 4.65
N TRP A 188 2.24 -28.38 5.61
CA TRP A 188 1.98 -27.69 6.86
C TRP A 188 2.30 -26.21 6.68
N LEU A 189 1.31 -25.36 6.84
CA LEU A 189 1.41 -23.92 6.62
C LEU A 189 1.28 -23.19 7.96
N VAL A 190 2.24 -22.33 8.26
CA VAL A 190 2.20 -21.44 9.44
C VAL A 190 1.94 -20.03 8.96
N GLU A 191 0.79 -19.46 9.32
CA GLU A 191 0.39 -18.12 8.88
C GLU A 191 1.28 -17.04 9.51
N GLN A 192 1.81 -16.18 8.64
CA GLN A 192 2.68 -15.07 8.96
C GLN A 192 1.93 -13.74 8.82
N GLY A 193 2.00 -12.92 9.86
CA GLY A 193 1.64 -11.51 9.80
C GLY A 193 2.82 -10.70 9.29
N LEU A 194 2.54 -9.57 8.65
CA LEU A 194 3.56 -8.63 8.19
C LEU A 194 3.35 -7.28 8.86
N GLN A 195 4.36 -6.86 9.61
CA GLN A 195 4.37 -5.57 10.29
C GLN A 195 5.51 -4.70 9.77
N SER A 196 5.32 -3.38 9.85
CA SER A 196 6.35 -2.40 9.54
C SER A 196 6.84 -1.78 10.84
N VAL A 197 8.14 -1.95 11.13
CA VAL A 197 8.76 -1.38 12.33
C VAL A 197 9.66 -0.23 11.92
N GLY A 198 9.33 0.96 12.42
CA GLY A 198 10.14 2.16 12.22
C GLY A 198 11.34 2.18 13.18
N SER A 199 12.55 2.21 12.64
CA SER A 199 13.79 2.47 13.37
C SER A 199 14.29 3.89 13.04
N ARG A 200 15.00 4.52 13.98
CA ARG A 200 15.72 5.77 13.69
C ARG A 200 17.17 5.42 13.47
N ARG A 201 17.65 5.66 12.26
CA ARG A 201 19.06 5.58 11.93
C ARG A 201 19.65 6.97 12.05
N GLU A 202 20.60 7.18 12.97
CA GLU A 202 21.36 8.42 12.98
C GLU A 202 22.09 8.56 11.64
N VAL A 203 21.96 9.73 11.03
CA VAL A 203 22.55 10.05 9.74
C VAL A 203 23.33 11.35 9.86
N GLY A 204 24.47 11.41 9.19
CA GLY A 204 25.34 12.58 9.23
C GLY A 204 26.20 12.66 10.49
N ILE A 205 26.73 13.86 10.73
CA ILE A 205 27.68 14.13 11.80
C ILE A 205 26.92 14.60 13.04
N ALA A 206 27.17 14.00 14.19
CA ALA A 206 26.66 14.48 15.47
C ALA A 206 27.58 15.60 15.99
N TYR A 207 26.99 16.72 16.38
CA TYR A 207 27.70 17.84 17.01
C TYR A 207 27.51 17.76 18.52
N ASN A 208 28.60 17.70 19.27
CA ASN A 208 28.58 17.86 20.71
C ASN A 208 29.13 19.24 21.07
N THR A 209 28.34 20.05 21.77
CA THR A 209 28.76 21.35 22.29
C THR A 209 28.86 21.27 23.81
N ASP A 210 30.08 21.29 24.32
CA ASP A 210 30.37 21.37 25.74
C ASP A 210 30.60 22.82 26.14
N THR A 211 29.65 23.41 26.85
CA THR A 211 29.77 24.77 27.40
C THR A 211 30.18 24.69 28.86
N VAL A 212 31.37 25.20 29.18
CA VAL A 212 31.83 25.34 30.55
C VAL A 212 31.76 26.81 30.92
N THR A 213 30.83 27.16 31.81
CA THR A 213 30.76 28.50 32.38
C THR A 213 31.44 28.48 33.75
N GLN A 214 32.47 29.31 33.90
CA GLN A 214 33.15 29.55 35.16
C GLN A 214 32.77 30.94 35.64
N SER A 215 32.17 31.02 36.83
CA SER A 215 31.90 32.28 37.52
C SER A 215 32.72 32.32 38.79
N SER A 216 33.66 33.27 38.87
CA SER A 216 34.43 33.56 40.08
C SER A 216 33.93 34.84 40.72
N GLY A 217 33.70 34.82 42.03
CA GLY A 217 33.33 36.01 42.79
C GLY A 217 34.16 36.12 44.06
N ASP A 218 34.69 37.31 44.31
CA ASP A 218 35.39 37.62 45.54
C ASP A 218 34.50 38.53 46.40
N LEU A 219 34.24 38.11 47.64
CA LEU A 219 33.54 38.94 48.61
C LEU A 219 34.56 39.50 49.61
N GLY A 220 34.78 40.82 49.53
CA GLY A 220 35.58 41.55 50.51
C GLY A 220 34.73 41.93 51.71
N GLY A 221 35.16 41.58 52.92
CA GLY A 221 34.47 41.91 54.15
C GLY A 221 35.41 42.46 55.21
N ARG A 222 34.93 43.44 55.98
CA ARG A 222 35.59 43.89 57.23
C ARG A 222 34.83 43.31 58.40
N THR A 223 35.51 42.50 59.19
CA THR A 223 34.99 42.06 60.49
C THR A 223 35.67 42.87 61.59
N ALA A 224 34.90 43.31 62.59
CA ALA A 224 35.40 44.16 63.66
C ALA A 224 36.48 43.52 64.55
N LEU A 225 36.69 42.20 64.43
CA LEU A 225 37.68 41.45 65.22
C LEU A 225 38.96 41.04 64.48
N THR A 226 38.97 40.96 63.13
CA THR A 226 40.13 40.39 62.40
C THR A 226 40.63 41.22 61.20
N GLY A 227 40.03 42.39 60.91
CA GLY A 227 40.48 43.27 59.82
C GLY A 227 39.92 42.92 58.44
N GLU A 228 40.48 43.51 57.38
CA GLU A 228 40.06 43.29 55.99
C GLU A 228 40.45 41.89 55.50
N GLY A 229 39.46 41.07 55.16
CA GLY A 229 39.65 39.74 54.57
C GLY A 229 38.91 39.61 53.23
N ARG A 230 39.50 38.88 52.28
CA ARG A 230 38.86 38.50 51.02
C ARG A 230 38.65 37.00 50.99
N VAL A 231 37.42 36.57 50.73
CA VAL A 231 37.08 35.16 50.48
C VAL A 231 36.61 35.07 49.03
N GLY A 232 37.39 34.37 48.22
CA GLY A 232 37.06 34.07 46.82
C GLY A 232 36.41 32.71 46.67
N GLY A 233 35.41 32.62 45.79
CA GLY A 233 34.78 31.36 45.42
C GLY A 233 34.63 31.25 43.90
N THR A 234 34.85 30.06 43.35
CA THR A 234 34.63 29.78 41.92
C THR A 234 33.56 28.71 41.77
N ILE A 235 32.53 28.99 40.98
CA ILE A 235 31.49 28.03 40.60
C ILE A 235 31.70 27.67 39.14
N PHE A 236 31.71 26.36 38.85
CA PHE A 236 31.78 25.82 37.50
C PHE A 236 30.46 25.14 37.16
N THR A 237 29.86 25.53 36.05
CA THR A 237 28.70 24.85 35.46
C THR A 237 29.09 24.34 34.09
N ARG A 238 29.01 23.02 33.90
CA ARG A 238 29.23 22.35 32.61
C ARG A 238 27.87 21.92 32.06
N GLU A 239 27.56 22.37 30.86
CA GLU A 239 26.41 21.95 30.08
C GLU A 239 26.92 21.26 28.81
N SER A 240 26.41 20.08 28.51
CA SER A 240 26.77 19.32 27.32
C SER A 240 25.50 19.14 26.49
N THR A 241 25.51 19.62 25.24
CA THR A 241 24.39 19.51 24.32
C THR A 241 24.82 18.74 23.07
N THR A 242 24.20 17.59 22.84
CA THR A 242 24.38 16.80 21.62
C THR A 242 23.25 17.07 20.63
N GLN A 243 23.59 17.43 19.40
CA GLN A 243 22.67 17.51 18.27
C GLN A 243 23.04 16.45 17.23
N SER A 244 22.14 15.52 16.95
CA SER A 244 22.26 14.56 15.85
C SER A 244 21.06 14.65 14.91
N ALA A 245 21.29 14.37 13.62
CA ALA A 245 20.22 14.17 12.65
C ALA A 245 19.90 12.67 12.57
N SER A 246 18.61 12.34 12.52
CA SER A 246 18.16 10.95 12.39
C SER A 246 17.18 10.81 11.25
N GLU A 247 17.37 9.80 10.41
CA GLU A 247 16.43 9.39 9.36
C GLU A 247 15.56 8.24 9.89
N ARG A 248 14.28 8.23 9.51
CA ARG A 248 13.39 7.11 9.83
C ARG A 248 13.55 6.04 8.76
N THR A 249 13.97 4.86 9.16
CA THR A 249 14.02 3.65 8.33
C THR A 249 12.89 2.72 8.75
N TYR A 250 12.35 1.95 7.81
CA TYR A 250 11.27 1.00 8.07
C TYR A 250 11.70 -0.38 7.62
N ASP A 251 11.62 -1.35 8.53
CA ASP A 251 11.93 -2.75 8.27
C ASP A 251 10.65 -3.57 8.35
N ASN A 252 10.52 -4.55 7.44
CA ASN A 252 9.41 -5.50 7.52
C ASN A 252 9.76 -6.61 8.49
N LEU A 253 8.90 -6.82 9.48
CA LEU A 253 8.96 -7.99 10.34
C LEU A 253 7.84 -8.94 9.96
N SER A 254 8.23 -10.16 9.61
CA SER A 254 7.31 -11.29 9.45
C SER A 254 7.24 -12.02 10.78
N GLU A 255 6.05 -12.13 11.35
CA GLU A 255 5.82 -12.77 12.65
C GLU A 255 4.74 -13.84 12.54
N GLU A 256 4.93 -14.96 13.23
CA GLU A 256 3.94 -16.03 13.27
C GLU A 256 2.68 -15.55 13.99
N THR A 257 1.52 -15.77 13.38
CA THR A 257 0.23 -15.39 13.97
C THR A 257 -0.30 -16.44 14.96
N GLY A 258 0.39 -17.57 15.09
CA GLY A 258 -0.06 -18.75 15.83
C GLY A 258 -1.14 -19.58 15.12
N ARG A 259 -1.52 -19.22 13.89
CA ARG A 259 -2.49 -19.99 13.09
C ARG A 259 -1.78 -20.92 12.11
N GLU A 260 -2.28 -22.14 12.03
CA GLU A 260 -1.74 -23.19 11.17
C GLU A 260 -2.81 -23.74 10.25
N ALA A 261 -2.40 -24.26 9.09
CA ALA A 261 -3.30 -24.87 8.12
C ALA A 261 -2.65 -26.03 7.36
N LEU A 262 -3.47 -26.97 6.91
CA LEU A 262 -3.07 -28.05 6.01
C LEU A 262 -3.40 -27.66 4.57
N GLY A 263 -2.38 -27.42 3.75
CA GLY A 263 -2.52 -27.08 2.33
C GLY A 263 -2.37 -28.31 1.43
N ARG A 264 -3.40 -28.66 0.65
CA ARG A 264 -3.35 -29.72 -0.36
C ARG A 264 -2.96 -29.15 -1.71
N LEU A 265 -1.94 -29.73 -2.33
CA LEU A 265 -1.54 -29.41 -3.70
C LEU A 265 -2.24 -30.32 -4.71
N ALA A 266 -2.42 -29.82 -5.93
CA ALA A 266 -2.94 -30.62 -7.04
C ALA A 266 -1.92 -31.65 -7.54
N ALA A 267 -0.63 -31.30 -7.52
CA ALA A 267 0.49 -32.15 -7.92
C ALA A 267 1.74 -31.80 -7.07
N PRO A 268 2.74 -32.70 -6.97
CA PRO A 268 4.03 -32.38 -6.40
C PRO A 268 4.67 -31.19 -7.13
N ASP A 269 5.17 -30.22 -6.37
CA ASP A 269 5.80 -29.02 -6.90
C ASP A 269 7.17 -28.81 -6.24
N PRO A 270 8.27 -28.89 -7.00
CA PRO A 270 9.62 -28.76 -6.46
C PRO A 270 9.99 -27.32 -6.06
N PHE A 271 9.19 -26.31 -6.41
CA PHE A 271 9.48 -24.89 -6.13
C PHE A 271 8.90 -24.39 -4.80
N LEU A 272 8.14 -25.24 -4.11
CA LEU A 272 7.67 -24.99 -2.74
C LEU A 272 8.69 -25.53 -1.75
N GLU A 273 9.60 -24.64 -1.32
CA GLU A 273 10.66 -24.94 -0.37
C GLU A 273 10.14 -24.81 1.06
N THR A 274 10.60 -25.69 1.95
CA THR A 274 10.35 -25.55 3.39
C THR A 274 11.09 -24.35 3.96
N ARG A 275 10.54 -23.77 5.03
CA ARG A 275 11.06 -22.57 5.73
C ARG A 275 11.10 -21.31 4.87
N ARG A 276 10.29 -21.26 3.81
CA ARG A 276 10.15 -20.09 2.94
C ARG A 276 8.74 -19.54 2.99
N ASP A 277 8.64 -18.21 2.93
CA ASP A 277 7.38 -17.49 2.98
C ASP A 277 6.76 -17.38 1.58
N TYR A 278 5.45 -17.59 1.51
CA TYR A 278 4.67 -17.46 0.30
C TYR A 278 3.37 -16.69 0.58
N VAL A 279 2.91 -15.93 -0.40
CA VAL A 279 1.51 -15.50 -0.48
C VAL A 279 0.74 -16.59 -1.18
N ILE A 280 -0.17 -17.21 -0.45
CA ILE A 280 -0.94 -18.38 -0.87
C ILE A 280 -2.38 -17.95 -1.12
N LEU A 281 -2.88 -18.26 -2.31
CA LEU A 281 -4.31 -18.28 -2.60
C LEU A 281 -4.78 -19.73 -2.53
N ALA A 282 -5.78 -19.97 -1.69
CA ALA A 282 -6.35 -21.29 -1.53
C ALA A 282 -7.88 -21.24 -1.47
N ARG A 283 -8.50 -22.38 -1.65
CA ARG A 283 -9.92 -22.60 -1.35
C ARG A 283 -10.02 -23.21 0.03
N PHE A 284 -10.87 -22.65 0.89
CA PHE A 284 -11.09 -23.18 2.23
C PHE A 284 -12.02 -24.40 2.17
N ASP A 285 -11.55 -25.57 2.62
CA ASP A 285 -12.32 -26.81 2.52
C ASP A 285 -13.12 -27.14 3.79
N GLY A 286 -12.76 -26.52 4.91
CA GLY A 286 -13.36 -26.72 6.23
C GLY A 286 -12.29 -26.94 7.30
N LEU A 287 -12.74 -27.40 8.46
CA LEU A 287 -11.88 -27.80 9.58
C LEU A 287 -11.80 -29.33 9.64
N ARG A 288 -10.63 -29.86 9.99
CA ARG A 288 -10.41 -31.29 10.25
C ARG A 288 -9.91 -31.48 11.67
N VAL A 289 -10.52 -32.40 12.41
CA VAL A 289 -10.02 -32.83 13.72
C VAL A 289 -8.71 -33.59 13.52
N THR A 290 -7.64 -33.20 14.20
CA THR A 290 -6.41 -34.00 14.21
C THR A 290 -6.47 -35.01 15.35
N SER A 291 -6.22 -36.27 15.04
CA SER A 291 -6.35 -37.43 15.94
C SER A 291 -5.23 -37.52 17.00
N GLY A 292 -4.62 -36.39 17.38
CA GLY A 292 -3.38 -36.34 18.17
C GLY A 292 -3.56 -36.26 19.69
N MET A 293 -4.78 -36.09 20.20
CA MET A 293 -5.06 -36.07 21.63
C MET A 293 -6.25 -36.97 21.91
N THR A 294 -5.98 -38.03 22.67
CA THR A 294 -6.95 -38.97 23.20
C THR A 294 -7.80 -38.26 24.26
N THR A 295 -8.85 -37.59 23.84
CA THR A 295 -10.01 -37.32 24.69
C THR A 295 -11.15 -38.12 24.07
N ASP A 296 -11.83 -38.94 24.86
CA ASP A 296 -12.85 -39.91 24.44
C ASP A 296 -14.11 -39.28 23.77
N ASP A 297 -14.07 -37.98 23.48
CA ASP A 297 -15.06 -37.25 22.70
C ASP A 297 -14.46 -36.93 21.31
N GLU A 298 -14.88 -37.70 20.29
CA GLU A 298 -14.39 -37.61 18.90
C GLU A 298 -14.62 -36.23 18.23
N ASP A 299 -15.36 -35.34 18.90
CA ASP A 299 -15.68 -33.97 18.45
C ASP A 299 -14.83 -32.85 19.12
N GLU A 300 -13.97 -33.19 20.10
CA GLU A 300 -13.23 -32.24 20.94
C GLU A 300 -11.71 -32.21 20.70
N GLY A 301 -11.22 -32.82 19.63
CA GLY A 301 -9.82 -32.67 19.21
C GLY A 301 -9.51 -31.30 18.61
N PRO A 302 -8.23 -30.86 18.61
CA PRO A 302 -7.82 -29.61 17.95
C PRO A 302 -8.17 -29.66 16.46
N LYS A 303 -8.91 -28.64 16.01
CA LYS A 303 -9.42 -28.52 14.64
C LYS A 303 -8.44 -27.69 13.80
N ILE A 304 -7.87 -28.29 12.76
CA ILE A 304 -6.95 -27.63 11.84
C ILE A 304 -7.67 -27.32 10.52
N PRO A 305 -7.59 -26.09 9.99
CA PRO A 305 -8.17 -25.75 8.70
C PRO A 305 -7.48 -26.49 7.55
N VAL A 306 -8.28 -26.97 6.61
CA VAL A 306 -7.83 -27.64 5.39
C VAL A 306 -8.07 -26.72 4.21
N LEU A 307 -7.04 -26.56 3.38
CA LEU A 307 -6.99 -25.67 2.25
C LEU A 307 -6.65 -26.45 0.99
N THR A 308 -7.31 -26.16 -0.13
CA THR A 308 -6.84 -26.58 -1.45
C THR A 308 -6.08 -25.43 -2.10
N ILE A 309 -4.78 -25.59 -2.30
CA ILE A 309 -3.89 -24.55 -2.84
C ILE A 309 -4.21 -24.33 -4.32
N VAL A 310 -4.47 -23.08 -4.69
CA VAL A 310 -4.80 -22.68 -6.07
C VAL A 310 -3.62 -22.02 -6.74
N SER A 311 -2.91 -21.15 -6.01
CA SER A 311 -1.66 -20.55 -6.48
C SER A 311 -0.83 -20.07 -5.28
N TYR A 312 0.48 -19.95 -5.47
CA TYR A 312 1.38 -19.38 -4.48
C TYR A 312 2.40 -18.47 -5.18
N HIS A 313 2.85 -17.43 -4.49
CA HIS A 313 3.77 -16.43 -5.03
C HIS A 313 4.77 -16.00 -3.97
N LEU A 314 6.02 -15.76 -4.36
CA LEU A 314 7.03 -15.23 -3.45
C LEU A 314 6.75 -13.75 -3.17
N PRO A 315 6.65 -13.32 -1.90
CA PRO A 315 6.49 -11.91 -1.57
C PRO A 315 7.76 -11.14 -1.91
N GLN A 316 7.62 -9.95 -2.50
CA GLN A 316 8.76 -9.05 -2.68
C GLN A 316 9.21 -8.45 -1.34
N ALA A 317 10.52 -8.24 -1.19
CA ALA A 317 11.08 -7.49 -0.08
C ALA A 317 10.80 -5.99 -0.27
N LEU A 318 9.59 -5.55 0.07
CA LEU A 318 9.18 -4.14 0.04
C LEU A 318 8.84 -3.69 1.44
N ALA A 319 9.45 -2.59 1.92
CA ALA A 319 9.02 -1.92 3.15
C ALA A 319 7.54 -1.54 3.02
N VAL A 320 6.67 -2.23 3.75
CA VAL A 320 5.24 -1.97 3.74
C VAL A 320 4.97 -0.69 4.54
N TYR A 321 4.15 0.18 3.96
CA TYR A 321 3.87 1.56 4.38
C TYR A 321 3.20 1.68 5.76
#